data_AF-A0AA96Z7A1-F1
#
_entry.id   AF-A0AA96Z7A1-F1
#
_cell.length_a   1.000
_cell.length_b   1.000
_cell.length_c   1.000
_cell.angle_alpha   90.00
_cell.angle_beta   90.00
_cell.angle_gamma   90.00
#
_symmetry.space_group_name_H-M   'P 1'
#
loop_
_entity.id
_entity.type
_entity.pdbx_description
1 polymer ?
#
loop_
_entity_poly.entity_id
_entity_poly.type
_entity_poly.pdbx_seq_one_letter_code
_entity_poly.pdbx_strand_id
1 'polypeptide(L)'
;MREIKFKFEDLKVYQKALEFVDFSYETSNNFPDTERYGLKSQFNRAAVSIALNIAEGSADTDKQFNRFLQIALGSTNECVVCVSIAKRQNFISEESENEIREKLVELSKMIIGLQKYLRNKNTNF
;
A
#
# COMPACT_ATOMS: atom_id res chain seq x y z
N MET A 1 -5.08 23.82 20.59
CA MET A 1 -5.12 24.14 19.15
C MET A 1 -6.07 23.13 18.51
N ARG A 2 -6.96 23.53 17.58
CA ARG A 2 -7.85 22.57 16.92
C ARG A 2 -7.00 21.74 15.96
N GLU A 3 -7.03 20.42 16.11
CA GLU A 3 -6.37 19.50 15.19
C GLU A 3 -7.12 19.55 13.85
N ILE A 4 -6.41 19.88 12.77
CA ILE A 4 -6.96 19.83 11.41
C ILE A 4 -6.82 18.40 10.93
N LYS A 5 -7.95 17.71 10.78
CA LYS A 5 -7.98 16.28 10.46
C LYS A 5 -9.01 15.98 9.38
N PHE A 6 -8.65 15.13 8.42
CA PHE A 6 -9.56 14.60 7.43
C PHE A 6 -10.12 13.24 7.89
N LYS A 7 -11.38 12.94 7.54
CA LYS A 7 -12.07 11.72 8.00
C LYS A 7 -11.33 10.42 7.64
N PHE A 8 -10.67 10.37 6.49
CA PHE A 8 -9.97 9.17 6.03
C PHE A 8 -8.74 8.84 6.90
N GLU A 9 -8.20 9.83 7.62
CA GLU A 9 -7.03 9.67 8.49
C GLU A 9 -7.34 8.79 9.72
N ASP A 10 -8.63 8.53 10.02
CA ASP A 10 -9.06 7.58 11.04
C ASP A 10 -9.05 6.12 10.56
N LEU A 11 -8.90 5.87 9.25
CA LEU A 11 -8.87 4.52 8.72
C LEU A 11 -7.55 3.85 9.11
N LYS A 12 -7.62 2.79 9.92
CA LYS A 12 -6.43 1.99 10.30
C LYS A 12 -5.65 1.48 9.08
N VAL A 13 -6.36 1.11 8.00
CA VAL A 13 -5.72 0.65 6.76
C VAL A 13 -4.96 1.78 6.04
N TYR A 14 -5.40 3.03 6.19
CA TYR A 14 -4.67 4.19 5.68
C TYR A 14 -3.40 4.45 6.50
N GLN A 15 -3.50 4.43 7.82
CA GLN A 15 -2.35 4.59 8.72
C GLN A 15 -1.27 3.53 8.44
N LYS A 16 -1.68 2.26 8.29
CA LYS A 16 -0.78 1.17 7.90
C LYS A 16 -0.16 1.38 6.53
N ALA A 17 -0.91 1.95 5.58
CA ALA A 17 -0.39 2.25 4.25
C ALA A 17 0.68 3.36 4.33
N LEU A 18 0.50 4.38 5.17
CA LEU A 18 1.54 5.39 5.42
C LEU A 18 2.79 4.82 6.08
N GLU A 19 2.63 3.96 7.10
CA GLU A 19 3.77 3.25 7.70
C GLU A 19 4.55 2.46 6.64
N PHE A 20 3.84 1.82 5.70
CA PHE A 20 4.48 1.12 4.60
C PHE A 20 5.13 2.07 3.58
N VAL A 21 4.59 3.26 3.35
CA VAL A 21 5.23 4.29 2.52
C VAL A 21 6.58 4.65 3.13
N ASP A 22 6.64 4.98 4.42
CA ASP A 22 7.90 5.33 5.10
C ASP A 22 8.92 4.19 5.01
N PHE A 23 8.47 2.97 5.31
CA PHE A 23 9.29 1.77 5.19
C PHE A 23 9.78 1.51 3.76
N SER A 24 8.97 1.80 2.74
CA SER A 24 9.36 1.66 1.34
C SER A 24 10.50 2.61 0.97
N TYR A 25 10.43 3.87 1.42
CA TYR A 25 11.48 4.85 1.20
C TYR A 25 12.78 4.43 1.88
N GLU A 26 12.71 3.99 3.14
CA GLU A 26 13.86 3.49 3.89
C GLU A 26 14.50 2.29 3.17
N THR A 27 13.71 1.27 2.85
CA THR A 27 14.17 0.05 2.16
C THR A 27 14.83 0.39 0.82
N SER A 28 14.22 1.29 0.05
CA SER A 28 14.70 1.66 -1.29
C SER A 28 16.03 2.43 -1.28
N ASN A 29 16.52 2.86 -0.12
CA ASN A 29 17.86 3.43 0.01
C ASN A 29 18.98 2.39 -0.15
N ASN A 30 18.67 1.11 0.01
CA ASN A 30 19.62 0.03 -0.26
C ASN A 30 19.76 -0.30 -1.76
N PHE A 31 18.90 0.25 -2.61
CA PHE A 31 18.96 0.01 -4.05
C PHE A 31 20.08 0.87 -4.66
N PRO A 32 20.77 0.39 -5.70
CA PRO A 32 21.84 1.16 -6.34
C PRO A 32 21.29 2.45 -6.98
N ASP A 33 22.13 3.50 -7.03
CA ASP A 33 21.74 4.80 -7.61
C ASP A 33 21.33 4.70 -9.09
N THR A 34 21.83 3.70 -9.82
CA THR A 34 21.41 3.41 -11.20
C THR A 34 19.93 3.08 -11.33
N GLU A 35 19.29 2.61 -10.25
CA GLU A 35 17.86 2.27 -10.19
C GLU A 35 16.99 3.42 -9.68
N ARG A 36 17.57 4.61 -9.42
CA ARG A 36 16.84 5.78 -8.89
C ARG A 36 15.57 6.08 -9.68
N TYR A 37 15.65 6.07 -11.01
CA TYR A 37 14.51 6.30 -11.90
C TYR A 37 13.83 5.01 -12.39
N GLY A 38 14.41 3.85 -12.06
CA GLY A 38 13.90 2.52 -12.36
C GLY A 38 13.15 1.93 -11.16
N LEU A 39 13.69 0.83 -10.61
CA LEU A 39 13.03 0.03 -9.58
C LEU A 39 12.73 0.82 -8.30
N LYS A 40 13.64 1.71 -7.88
CA LYS A 40 13.45 2.54 -6.68
C LYS A 40 12.23 3.45 -6.83
N SER A 41 12.12 4.15 -7.95
CA SER A 41 10.96 5.01 -8.25
C SER A 41 9.67 4.21 -8.37
N GLN A 42 9.70 3.05 -9.04
CA GLN A 42 8.50 2.22 -9.19
C GLN A 42 7.99 1.70 -7.84
N PHE A 43 8.89 1.19 -6.99
CA PHE A 43 8.53 0.67 -5.67
C PHE A 43 7.90 1.75 -4.78
N ASN A 44 8.54 2.93 -4.69
CA ASN A 44 8.02 4.02 -3.86
C ASN A 44 6.71 4.59 -4.40
N ARG A 45 6.55 4.70 -5.73
CA ARG A 45 5.28 5.15 -6.33
C ARG A 45 4.15 4.15 -6.09
N ALA A 46 4.43 2.85 -6.19
CA ALA A 46 3.45 1.82 -5.89
C ALA A 46 3.02 1.87 -4.41
N ALA A 47 3.97 2.01 -3.48
CA ALA A 47 3.65 2.16 -2.05
C ALA A 47 2.78 3.39 -1.77
N VAL A 48 3.13 4.54 -2.33
CA VAL A 48 2.33 5.79 -2.21
C VAL A 48 0.94 5.61 -2.82
N SER A 49 0.84 4.93 -3.96
CA SER A 49 -0.44 4.66 -4.64
C SER A 49 -1.42 3.87 -3.75
N ILE A 50 -0.94 2.97 -2.88
CA ILE A 50 -1.81 2.26 -1.91
C ILE A 50 -2.54 3.26 -1.00
N ALA A 51 -1.79 4.17 -0.37
CA ALA A 51 -2.35 5.17 0.54
C ALA A 51 -3.28 6.16 -0.19
N LEU A 52 -2.86 6.63 -1.37
CA LEU A 52 -3.65 7.56 -2.20
C LEU A 52 -5.01 6.98 -2.58
N ASN A 53 -5.05 5.73 -3.07
CA ASN A 53 -6.31 5.09 -3.47
C ASN A 53 -7.23 4.82 -2.26
N ILE A 54 -6.67 4.49 -1.09
CA ILE A 54 -7.49 4.37 0.13
C ILE A 54 -8.14 5.70 0.49
N ALA A 55 -7.37 6.79 0.49
CA ALA A 55 -7.88 8.11 0.82
C ALA A 55 -8.92 8.59 -0.20
N GLU A 56 -8.63 8.48 -1.50
CA GLU A 56 -9.52 8.91 -2.58
C GLU A 56 -10.86 8.16 -2.54
N GLY A 57 -10.81 6.82 -2.43
CA GLY A 57 -12.02 6.02 -2.40
C GLY A 57 -12.89 6.25 -1.16
N SER A 58 -12.30 6.61 -0.03
CA SER A 58 -13.04 6.81 1.23
C SER A 58 -14.02 7.99 1.21
N ALA A 59 -13.87 8.90 0.26
CA ALA A 59 -14.75 10.04 0.06
C ALA A 59 -15.94 9.75 -0.89
N ASP A 60 -16.00 8.55 -1.47
CA ASP A 60 -17.01 8.13 -2.45
C ASP A 60 -18.01 7.11 -1.85
N THR A 61 -18.96 6.65 -2.68
CA THR A 61 -19.88 5.55 -2.40
C THR A 61 -19.15 4.25 -2.08
N ASP A 62 -19.77 3.37 -1.28
CA ASP A 62 -19.19 2.07 -0.91
C ASP A 62 -18.79 1.22 -2.14
N LYS A 63 -19.51 1.36 -3.27
CA LYS A 63 -19.18 0.69 -4.54
C LYS A 63 -17.92 1.25 -5.18
N GLN A 64 -17.78 2.57 -5.27
CA GLN A 64 -16.57 3.19 -5.81
C GLN A 64 -15.39 3.00 -4.86
N PHE A 65 -15.60 3.10 -3.55
CA PHE A 65 -14.55 2.83 -2.58
C PHE A 65 -14.00 1.41 -2.76
N ASN A 66 -14.87 0.40 -2.94
CA ASN A 66 -14.42 -0.96 -3.28
C ASN A 66 -13.54 -1.03 -4.55
N ARG A 67 -13.83 -0.22 -5.57
CA ARG A 67 -13.03 -0.13 -6.80
C ARG A 67 -11.66 0.48 -6.53
N PHE A 68 -11.59 1.57 -5.77
CA PHE A 68 -10.32 2.17 -5.36
C PHE A 68 -9.48 1.21 -4.50
N LEU A 69 -10.11 0.49 -3.57
CA LEU A 69 -9.44 -0.56 -2.79
C LEU A 69 -8.90 -1.69 -3.67
N GLN A 70 -9.54 -1.98 -4.82
CA GLN A 70 -9.01 -2.93 -5.79
C GLN A 70 -7.75 -2.41 -6.49
N ILE A 71 -7.68 -1.11 -6.77
CA ILE A 71 -6.47 -0.46 -7.31
C ILE A 71 -5.34 -0.46 -6.27
N ALA A 72 -5.68 -0.20 -5.00
CA ALA A 72 -4.73 -0.32 -3.89
C ALA A 72 -4.14 -1.73 -3.79
N LEU A 73 -4.95 -2.80 -3.91
CA LEU A 73 -4.45 -4.18 -4.00
C LEU A 73 -3.54 -4.41 -5.21
N GLY A 74 -3.86 -3.82 -6.36
CA GLY A 74 -2.99 -3.84 -7.54
C GLY A 74 -1.61 -3.23 -7.22
N SER A 75 -1.59 -2.08 -6.54
CA SER A 75 -0.36 -1.41 -6.12
C SER A 75 0.43 -2.22 -5.09
N THR A 76 -0.24 -2.96 -4.21
CA THR A 76 0.40 -3.93 -3.31
C THR A 76 1.10 -5.05 -4.09
N ASN A 77 0.48 -5.57 -5.15
CA ASN A 77 1.10 -6.58 -6.02
C ASN A 77 2.29 -6.02 -6.79
N GLU A 78 2.23 -4.77 -7.25
CA GLU A 78 3.38 -4.10 -7.88
C GLU A 78 4.57 -4.00 -6.91
N CYS A 79 4.31 -3.68 -5.63
CA CYS A 79 5.35 -3.68 -4.60
C CYS A 79 6.00 -5.07 -4.46
N VAL A 80 5.18 -6.14 -4.42
CA VAL A 80 5.68 -7.53 -4.37
C VAL A 80 6.59 -7.84 -5.56
N VAL A 81 6.21 -7.42 -6.77
CA VAL A 81 7.02 -7.62 -7.97
C VAL A 81 8.34 -6.86 -7.88
N CYS A 82 8.31 -5.59 -7.46
CA CYS A 82 9.53 -4.78 -7.30
C CYS A 82 10.52 -5.42 -6.32
N VAL A 83 10.03 -5.93 -5.18
CA VAL A 83 10.85 -6.59 -4.16
C VAL A 83 11.43 -7.91 -4.67
N SER A 84 10.63 -8.69 -5.42
CA SER A 84 11.11 -9.91 -6.07
C SER A 84 12.25 -9.63 -7.05
N ILE A 85 12.15 -8.55 -7.82
CA ILE A 85 13.21 -8.11 -8.74
C ILE A 85 14.44 -7.65 -7.94
N ALA A 86 14.25 -6.83 -6.90
CA ALA A 86 15.34 -6.35 -6.05
C ALA A 86 16.13 -7.51 -5.42
N LYS A 87 15.44 -8.56 -4.94
CA LYS A 87 16.08 -9.77 -4.43
C LYS A 87 16.90 -10.49 -5.51
N ARG A 88 16.31 -10.71 -6.69
CA ARG A 88 16.99 -11.41 -7.81
C ARG A 88 18.24 -10.69 -8.29
N GLN A 89 18.24 -9.36 -8.20
CA GLN A 89 19.39 -8.52 -8.53
C GLN A 89 20.37 -8.35 -7.35
N ASN A 90 20.12 -9.02 -6.22
CA ASN A 90 20.90 -8.94 -4.97
C ASN A 90 20.98 -7.53 -4.36
N PHE A 91 19.96 -6.69 -4.57
CA PHE A 91 19.88 -5.36 -3.94
C PHE A 91 19.40 -5.42 -2.49
N ILE A 92 18.75 -6.52 -2.10
CA ILE A 92 18.25 -6.75 -0.75
C ILE A 92 18.52 -8.19 -0.30
N SER A 93 18.55 -8.39 1.02
CA SER A 93 18.69 -9.72 1.63
C SER A 93 17.37 -10.51 1.57
N GLU A 94 17.41 -11.80 1.91
CA GLU A 94 16.20 -12.63 1.98
C GLU A 94 15.34 -12.23 3.17
N GLU A 95 15.97 -11.88 4.29
CA GLU A 95 15.33 -11.36 5.49
C GLU A 95 14.59 -10.05 5.19
N SER A 96 15.22 -9.15 4.43
CA SER A 96 14.61 -7.90 3.98
C SER A 96 13.40 -8.16 3.09
N GLU A 97 13.50 -9.07 2.13
CA GLU A 97 12.38 -9.46 1.27
C GLU A 97 11.21 -10.02 2.11
N ASN A 98 11.49 -10.91 3.05
CA ASN A 98 10.47 -11.52 3.91
C ASN A 98 9.77 -10.46 4.76
N GLU A 99 10.50 -9.54 5.37
CA GLU A 99 9.92 -8.45 6.15
C GLU A 99 9.00 -7.57 5.29
N ILE A 100 9.44 -7.18 4.08
CA ILE A 100 8.61 -6.36 3.18
C ILE A 100 7.33 -7.12 2.80
N ARG A 101 7.44 -8.42 2.49
CA ARG A 101 6.30 -9.27 2.14
C ARG A 101 5.31 -9.42 3.28
N GLU A 102 5.77 -9.57 4.52
CA GLU A 102 4.90 -9.65 5.70
C GLU A 102 4.03 -8.41 5.84
N LYS A 103 4.63 -7.21 5.71
CA LYS A 103 3.88 -5.94 5.75
C LYS A 103 2.88 -5.82 4.60
N LEU A 104 3.25 -6.25 3.39
CA LEU A 104 2.36 -6.27 2.22
C LEU A 104 1.19 -7.25 2.37
N VAL A 105 1.42 -8.41 3.00
CA VAL A 105 0.37 -9.40 3.32
C VAL A 105 -0.60 -8.84 4.35
N GLU A 106 -0.11 -8.18 5.40
CA GLU A 106 -0.93 -7.50 6.39
C GLU A 106 -1.83 -6.45 5.73
N LEU A 107 -1.25 -5.56 4.92
CA LEU A 107 -1.99 -4.54 4.16
C LEU A 107 -3.05 -5.16 3.25
N SER A 108 -2.69 -6.21 2.50
CA SER A 108 -3.62 -6.92 1.62
C SER A 108 -4.82 -7.45 2.40
N LYS A 109 -4.59 -8.07 3.56
CA LYS A 109 -5.65 -8.59 4.44
C LYS A 109 -6.55 -7.48 4.95
N MET A 110 -5.98 -6.34 5.37
CA MET A 110 -6.75 -5.19 5.82
C MET A 110 -7.63 -4.61 4.71
N ILE A 111 -7.08 -4.44 3.50
CA ILE A 111 -7.81 -3.94 2.33
C ILE A 111 -8.96 -4.88 1.96
N ILE A 112 -8.70 -6.19 1.87
CA ILE A 112 -9.72 -7.20 1.56
C ILE A 112 -10.81 -7.24 2.64
N GLY A 113 -10.43 -7.09 3.92
CA GLY A 113 -11.37 -7.00 5.03
C GLY A 113 -12.32 -5.81 4.89
N LEU A 114 -11.78 -4.64 4.57
CA LEU A 114 -12.58 -3.43 4.33
C LEU A 114 -13.50 -3.58 3.11
N GLN A 115 -13.00 -4.14 2.00
CA GLN A 115 -13.83 -4.43 0.82
C GLN A 115 -15.02 -5.34 1.16
N LYS A 116 -14.80 -6.40 1.94
CA LYS A 116 -15.86 -7.31 2.40
C LYS A 116 -16.90 -6.57 3.25
N TYR A 117 -16.45 -5.74 4.19
CA TYR A 117 -17.33 -4.92 5.02
C TYR A 117 -18.22 -4.00 4.18
N LEU A 118 -17.63 -3.27 3.24
CA LEU A 118 -18.35 -2.32 2.37
C LEU A 118 -19.36 -3.02 1.44
N ARG A 119 -19.06 -4.24 0.98
CA ARG A 119 -20.03 -5.04 0.20
C ARG A 119 -21.22 -5.48 1.04
N ASN A 120 -20.97 -5.99 2.24
CA ASN A 120 -22.00 -6.55 3.11
C ASN A 120 -22.90 -5.46 3.73
N LYS A 121 -22.41 -4.23 3.85
CA LYS A 121 -23.21 -3.08 4.30
C LYS A 121 -24.38 -2.78 3.35
N ASN A 122 -24.27 -3.12 2.06
CA ASN A 122 -25.30 -2.89 1.05
C ASN A 122 -26.31 -4.04 0.89
N THR A 123 -26.08 -5.21 1.53
CA THR A 123 -26.94 -6.40 1.41
C THR A 123 -27.91 -6.60 2.59
N ASN A 124 -27.89 -5.73 3.61
CA ASN A 124 -28.77 -5.83 4.78
C ASN A 124 -30.05 -4.97 4.65
N PHE A 125 -30.62 -4.88 3.45
CA PHE A 125 -31.94 -4.29 3.19
C PHE A 125 -32.92 -5.36 2.75
#